data_AF-A0A1V2YGE8-F1
#
_entry.id   AF-A0A1V2YGE8-F1
#
_cell.length_a   1.000
_cell.length_b   1.000
_cell.length_c   1.000
_cell.angle_alpha   90.00
_cell.angle_beta   90.00
_cell.angle_gamma   90.00
#
_symmetry.space_group_name_H-M   'P 1'
#
loop_
_entity.id
_entity.type
_entity.pdbx_description
1 polymer ?
#
loop_
_entity_poly.entity_id
_entity_poly.type
_entity_poly.pdbx_seq_one_letter_code
_entity_poly.pdbx_strand_id
1 'polypeptide(L)'
;MYYFDEITQPLFVTCCFLIVNLINFRYPVFASIKRGSKPEFGEIAYSLTLMILVIISYGSGDLLIGFVGSFIMGYGDGLAAVVGTKFPYGRYQVLGRNKTVSGSSAIFFVSIVVLVIASYLKIYEVNLIKVVIVAALVTAVEAIAIFGLDNIGVPLTAIIGYMWVIQM
;
A
#
# COMPACT_ATOMS: atom_id res chain seq x y z
N MET A 1 23.82 -4.94 -11.49
CA MET A 1 22.48 -4.34 -11.40
C MET A 1 22.16 -4.25 -9.91
N TYR A 2 21.86 -3.07 -9.35
CA TYR A 2 21.76 -2.83 -7.89
C TYR A 2 20.42 -3.30 -7.28
N TYR A 3 19.88 -4.43 -7.73
CA TYR A 3 18.63 -5.01 -7.21
C TYR A 3 18.91 -6.35 -6.56
N PHE A 4 18.00 -6.79 -5.68
CA PHE A 4 18.10 -8.09 -5.04
C PHE A 4 18.00 -9.19 -6.11
N ASP A 5 19.14 -9.77 -6.51
CA ASP A 5 19.21 -10.77 -7.58
C ASP A 5 18.46 -12.06 -7.22
N GLU A 6 18.35 -12.35 -5.92
CA GLU A 6 17.59 -13.48 -5.41
C GLU A 6 16.44 -13.05 -4.52
N ILE A 7 15.32 -13.77 -4.65
CA ILE A 7 14.12 -13.60 -3.81
C ILE A 7 14.40 -13.77 -2.32
N THR A 8 15.45 -14.53 -1.97
CA THR A 8 15.86 -14.82 -0.58
C THR A 8 16.17 -13.56 0.22
N GLN A 9 16.76 -12.55 -0.42
CA GLN A 9 17.18 -11.31 0.23
C GLN A 9 15.98 -10.42 0.66
N PRO A 10 15.01 -10.05 -0.21
CA PRO A 10 13.84 -9.29 0.21
C PRO A 10 12.88 -10.12 1.09
N LEU A 11 12.83 -11.44 0.91
CA LEU A 11 12.09 -12.32 1.83
C LEU A 11 12.69 -12.27 3.23
N PHE A 12 14.01 -12.33 3.36
CA PHE A 12 14.65 -12.21 4.67
C PHE A 12 14.27 -10.89 5.37
N VAL A 13 14.34 -9.76 4.65
CA VAL A 13 13.98 -8.44 5.19
C VAL A 13 12.51 -8.39 5.63
N THR A 14 11.59 -8.84 4.77
CA THR A 14 10.15 -8.83 5.09
C THR A 14 9.78 -9.81 6.20
N CYS A 15 10.45 -10.97 6.28
CA CYS A 15 10.32 -11.91 7.40
C CYS A 15 10.80 -11.31 8.72
N CYS A 16 11.97 -10.67 8.75
CA CYS A 16 12.46 -9.97 9.94
C CYS A 16 11.47 -8.90 10.39
N PHE A 17 10.93 -8.12 9.45
CA PHE A 17 9.96 -7.07 9.74
C PHE A 17 8.62 -7.63 10.25
N LEU A 18 8.17 -8.78 9.74
CA LEU A 18 7.01 -9.50 10.28
C LEU A 18 7.25 -9.99 11.71
N ILE A 19 8.41 -10.58 11.98
CA ILE A 19 8.78 -11.05 13.33
C ILE A 19 8.79 -9.88 14.32
N VAL A 20 9.40 -8.75 13.94
CA VAL A 20 9.41 -7.53 14.77
C VAL A 20 7.99 -7.06 15.07
N ASN A 21 7.10 -7.01 14.06
CA ASN A 21 5.71 -6.57 14.28
C ASN A 21 4.90 -7.58 15.10
N LEU A 22 5.16 -8.90 14.97
CA LEU A 22 4.55 -9.93 15.83
C LEU A 22 5.00 -9.79 17.29
N ILE A 23 6.30 -9.56 17.52
CA ILE A 23 6.82 -9.30 18.87
C ILE A 23 6.21 -8.02 19.42
N ASN A 24 6.19 -6.93 18.64
CA ASN A 24 5.64 -5.65 19.08
C ASN A 24 4.13 -5.72 19.37
N PHE A 25 3.40 -6.56 18.63
CA PHE A 25 1.98 -6.80 18.88
C PHE A 25 1.74 -7.45 20.24
N ARG A 26 2.60 -8.40 20.65
CA ARG A 26 2.48 -9.10 21.95
C ARG A 26 3.13 -8.35 23.11
N TYR A 27 4.23 -7.67 22.83
CA TYR A 27 5.06 -6.92 23.75
C TYR A 27 5.34 -5.55 23.12
N PRO A 28 4.53 -4.52 23.43
CA PRO A 28 4.60 -3.24 22.75
C PRO A 28 5.81 -2.39 23.17
N VAL A 29 7.00 -2.86 22.81
CA VAL A 29 8.32 -2.30 23.14
C VAL A 29 8.60 -1.04 22.30
N PHE A 30 8.18 -1.01 21.05
CA PHE A 30 8.46 0.10 20.13
C PHE A 30 7.24 1.02 19.99
N ALA A 31 7.29 2.16 20.68
CA ALA A 31 6.23 3.18 20.62
C ALA A 31 6.05 3.76 19.21
N SER A 32 7.12 3.79 18.39
CA SER A 32 7.11 4.33 17.02
C SER A 32 6.35 3.47 16.01
N ILE A 33 6.13 2.19 16.30
CA ILE A 33 5.41 1.27 15.39
C ILE A 33 3.89 1.39 15.58
N LYS A 34 3.45 1.86 16.76
CA LYS A 34 2.03 1.96 17.08
C LYS A 34 1.37 3.07 16.27
N ARG A 35 0.30 2.72 15.55
CA ARG A 35 -0.62 3.71 14.93
C ARG A 35 -1.67 4.25 15.92
N GLY A 36 -1.77 3.68 17.13
CA GLY A 36 -2.77 4.07 18.13
C GLY A 36 -2.39 3.67 19.56
N SER A 37 -3.36 3.79 20.47
CA SER A 37 -3.14 3.48 21.91
C SER A 37 -3.01 1.98 22.20
N LYS A 38 -3.50 1.12 21.29
CA LYS A 38 -3.45 -0.34 21.38
C LYS A 38 -2.79 -0.93 20.13
N PRO A 39 -2.11 -2.09 20.22
CA PRO A 39 -1.64 -2.82 19.06
C PRO A 39 -2.79 -3.12 18.12
N GLU A 40 -2.64 -2.80 16.83
CA GLU A 40 -3.66 -3.06 15.82
C GLU A 40 -3.22 -4.15 14.85
N PHE A 41 -4.18 -4.94 14.36
CA PHE A 41 -3.92 -5.99 13.37
C PHE A 41 -3.23 -5.45 12.11
N GLY A 42 -3.45 -4.17 11.79
CA GLY A 42 -2.80 -3.47 10.68
C GLY A 42 -1.28 -3.54 10.69
N GLU A 43 -0.62 -3.57 11.85
CA GLU A 43 0.85 -3.64 11.93
C GLU A 43 1.37 -4.98 11.39
N ILE A 44 0.71 -6.08 11.76
CA ILE A 44 1.05 -7.42 11.27
C ILE A 44 0.64 -7.55 9.79
N ALA A 45 -0.55 -7.06 9.45
CA ALA A 45 -1.08 -7.10 8.08
C ALA A 45 -0.13 -6.40 7.09
N TYR A 46 0.42 -5.25 7.45
CA TYR A 46 1.36 -4.51 6.62
C TYR A 46 2.62 -5.33 6.29
N SER A 47 3.27 -5.93 7.30
CA SER A 47 4.47 -6.76 7.07
C SER A 47 4.15 -8.03 6.28
N LEU A 48 3.01 -8.66 6.58
CA LEU A 48 2.55 -9.84 5.87
C LEU A 48 2.31 -9.52 4.39
N THR A 49 1.67 -8.40 4.10
CA THR A 49 1.41 -7.96 2.72
C THR A 49 2.70 -7.65 1.98
N LEU A 50 3.70 -7.01 2.59
CA LEU A 50 5.00 -6.83 1.95
C LEU A 50 5.65 -8.16 1.55
N MET A 51 5.60 -9.15 2.44
CA MET A 51 6.11 -10.49 2.14
C MET A 51 5.36 -11.14 0.97
N ILE A 52 4.02 -11.06 0.95
CA ILE A 52 3.18 -11.56 -0.15
C ILE A 52 3.53 -10.85 -1.47
N LEU A 53 3.71 -9.53 -1.45
CA LEU A 53 4.08 -8.75 -2.63
C LEU A 53 5.44 -9.19 -3.19
N VAL A 54 6.43 -9.49 -2.33
CA VAL A 54 7.72 -10.05 -2.77
C VAL A 54 7.51 -11.39 -3.47
N ILE A 55 6.73 -12.30 -2.89
CA ILE A 55 6.46 -13.62 -3.47
C ILE A 55 5.79 -13.49 -4.85
N ILE A 56 4.74 -12.69 -4.95
CA ILE A 56 4.01 -12.48 -6.22
C ILE A 56 4.92 -11.82 -7.26
N SER A 57 5.69 -10.81 -6.84
CA SER A 57 6.53 -10.04 -7.75
C SER A 57 7.66 -10.87 -8.36
N TYR A 58 8.33 -11.70 -7.57
CA TYR A 58 9.37 -12.60 -8.08
C TYR A 58 8.76 -13.81 -8.81
N GLY A 59 7.67 -14.38 -8.30
CA GLY A 59 7.01 -15.53 -8.94
C GLY A 59 6.42 -15.23 -10.31
N SER A 60 6.02 -13.98 -10.56
CA SER A 60 5.54 -13.51 -11.87
C SER A 60 6.66 -13.00 -12.80
N GLY A 61 7.87 -12.82 -12.27
CA GLY A 61 8.98 -12.18 -13.00
C GLY A 61 8.79 -10.68 -13.27
N ASP A 62 7.78 -10.04 -12.68
CA ASP A 62 7.54 -8.60 -12.80
C ASP A 62 7.76 -7.89 -11.45
N LEU A 63 8.95 -7.28 -11.32
CA LEU A 63 9.33 -6.51 -10.13
C LEU A 63 8.48 -5.25 -9.92
N LEU A 64 7.79 -4.77 -10.95
CA LEU A 64 6.92 -3.60 -10.84
C LEU A 64 5.65 -3.89 -10.02
N ILE A 65 5.25 -5.16 -9.88
CA ILE A 65 4.14 -5.54 -8.99
C ILE A 65 4.48 -5.21 -7.53
N GLY A 66 5.67 -5.60 -7.08
CA GLY A 66 6.17 -5.26 -5.75
C GLY A 66 6.27 -3.75 -5.55
N PHE A 67 6.79 -3.03 -6.56
CA PHE A 67 6.85 -1.56 -6.56
C PHE A 67 5.46 -0.93 -6.40
N VAL A 68 4.50 -1.28 -7.26
CA VAL A 68 3.14 -0.71 -7.25
C VAL A 68 2.45 -0.95 -5.91
N GLY A 69 2.40 -2.21 -5.46
CA GLY A 69 1.71 -2.57 -4.22
C GLY A 69 2.33 -1.89 -3.01
N SER A 70 3.66 -1.95 -2.86
CA SER A 70 4.33 -1.42 -1.67
C SER A 70 4.33 0.11 -1.63
N PHE A 71 4.50 0.79 -2.77
CA PHE A 71 4.52 2.26 -2.80
C PHE A 71 3.13 2.85 -2.59
N ILE A 72 2.09 2.29 -3.22
CA ILE A 72 0.73 2.79 -3.03
C ILE A 72 0.27 2.57 -1.59
N MET A 73 0.54 1.40 -1.00
CA MET A 73 0.23 1.15 0.41
C MET A 73 1.05 2.07 1.33
N GLY A 74 2.37 2.08 1.21
CA GLY A 74 3.26 2.79 2.14
C GLY A 74 3.18 4.32 2.01
N TYR A 75 3.34 4.86 0.80
CA TYR A 75 3.25 6.30 0.58
C TYR A 75 1.81 6.80 0.63
N GLY A 76 0.83 6.00 0.18
CA GLY A 76 -0.58 6.35 0.27
C GLY A 76 -1.00 6.58 1.72
N ASP A 77 -0.80 5.58 2.59
CA ASP A 77 -1.11 5.70 4.01
C ASP A 77 -0.36 6.85 4.70
N GLY A 78 0.96 6.93 4.47
CA GLY A 78 1.81 7.94 5.10
C GLY A 78 1.40 9.37 4.71
N LEU A 79 1.17 9.62 3.42
CA LEU A 79 0.74 10.93 2.93
C LEU A 79 -0.71 11.23 3.28
N ALA A 80 -1.60 10.23 3.30
CA ALA A 80 -2.98 10.42 3.75
C ALA A 80 -3.03 10.90 5.21
N ALA A 81 -2.20 10.33 6.08
CA ALA A 81 -2.11 10.76 7.47
C ALA A 81 -1.58 12.19 7.60
N VAL A 82 -0.51 12.55 6.87
CA VAL A 82 0.07 13.90 6.91
C VAL A 82 -0.88 14.94 6.32
N VAL A 83 -1.44 14.68 5.14
CA VAL A 83 -2.36 15.61 4.46
C VAL A 83 -3.68 15.72 5.20
N GLY A 84 -4.24 14.59 5.66
CA GLY A 84 -5.50 14.55 6.41
C GLY A 84 -5.43 15.23 7.76
N THR A 85 -4.27 15.21 8.44
CA THR A 85 -4.08 15.95 9.70
C THR A 85 -3.80 17.44 9.47
N LYS A 86 -2.97 17.78 8.47
CA LYS A 86 -2.63 19.18 8.16
C LYS A 86 -3.80 19.96 7.53
N PHE A 87 -4.58 19.32 6.68
CA PHE A 87 -5.72 19.89 5.98
C PHE A 87 -6.95 19.01 6.18
N PRO A 88 -7.61 19.04 7.36
CA PRO A 88 -8.65 18.08 7.71
C PRO A 88 -10.02 18.41 7.08
N TYR A 89 -10.04 18.67 5.77
CA TYR A 89 -11.23 18.97 4.98
C TYR A 89 -12.07 17.73 4.71
N GLY A 90 -13.40 17.90 4.70
CA GLY A 90 -14.34 16.82 4.39
C GLY A 90 -14.19 15.64 5.35
N ARG A 91 -14.25 15.89 6.66
CA ARG A 91 -14.22 14.80 7.65
C ARG A 91 -15.45 13.91 7.47
N TYR A 92 -15.23 12.61 7.48
CA TYR A 92 -16.30 11.61 7.47
C TYR A 92 -15.92 10.45 8.38
N GLN A 93 -16.90 9.62 8.73
CA GLN A 93 -16.70 8.50 9.62
C GLN A 93 -17.07 7.19 8.92
N VAL A 94 -16.20 6.20 9.04
CA VAL A 94 -16.46 4.84 8.55
C VAL A 94 -16.28 3.90 9.73
N LEU A 95 -17.38 3.28 10.18
CA LEU A 95 -17.42 2.32 11.28
C LEU A 95 -16.61 2.78 12.51
N GLY A 96 -16.79 4.04 12.91
CA GLY A 96 -16.15 4.63 14.08
C GLY A 96 -14.77 5.27 13.84
N ARG A 97 -14.14 5.09 12.68
CA ARG A 97 -12.85 5.73 12.32
C ARG A 97 -13.09 7.05 11.61
N ASN A 98 -12.40 8.10 12.05
CA ASN A 98 -12.42 9.42 11.39
C ASN A 98 -11.47 9.40 10.19
N LYS A 99 -11.99 9.75 9.01
CA LYS A 99 -11.24 9.93 7.76
C LYS A 99 -11.51 11.32 7.21
N THR A 100 -10.74 11.70 6.19
CA THR A 100 -10.84 13.02 5.55
C THR A 100 -10.77 12.87 4.05
N VAL A 101 -11.56 13.66 3.32
CA VAL A 101 -11.50 13.70 1.85
C VAL A 101 -10.10 14.10 1.39
N SER A 102 -9.41 14.97 2.12
CA SER A 102 -8.03 15.36 1.82
C SER A 102 -7.04 14.20 1.94
N GLY A 103 -7.17 13.35 2.96
CA GLY A 103 -6.39 12.12 3.10
C GLY A 103 -6.63 11.17 1.92
N SER A 104 -7.88 10.87 1.59
CA SER A 104 -8.21 10.00 0.45
C SER A 104 -7.77 10.60 -0.90
N SER A 105 -7.80 11.92 -1.04
CA SER A 105 -7.25 12.60 -2.23
C SER A 105 -5.75 12.36 -2.36
N ALA A 106 -4.99 12.34 -1.25
CA ALA A 106 -3.57 12.02 -1.28
C ALA A 106 -3.33 10.59 -1.82
N ILE A 107 -4.11 9.62 -1.38
CA ILE A 107 -4.03 8.22 -1.87
C ILE A 107 -4.34 8.14 -3.35
N PHE A 108 -5.37 8.84 -3.81
CA PHE A 108 -5.73 8.91 -5.22
C PHE A 108 -4.56 9.44 -6.07
N PHE A 109 -3.95 10.55 -5.66
CA PHE A 109 -2.81 11.14 -6.38
C PHE A 109 -1.57 10.24 -6.35
N VAL A 110 -1.23 9.65 -5.19
CA VAL A 110 -0.12 8.70 -5.08
C VAL A 110 -0.34 7.50 -6.00
N SER A 111 -1.57 6.97 -6.03
CA SER A 111 -1.94 5.84 -6.88
C SER A 111 -1.74 6.17 -8.36
N ILE A 112 -2.19 7.34 -8.83
CA ILE A 112 -1.97 7.79 -10.21
C ILE A 112 -0.47 7.85 -10.52
N VAL A 113 0.31 8.54 -9.67
CA VAL A 113 1.75 8.73 -9.92
C VAL A 113 2.47 7.39 -10.02
N VAL A 114 2.23 6.49 -9.06
CA VAL A 114 2.87 5.17 -9.03
C VAL A 114 2.45 4.32 -10.22
N LEU A 115 1.16 4.29 -10.57
CA LEU A 115 0.65 3.53 -11.72
C LEU A 115 1.19 4.07 -13.05
N VAL A 116 1.22 5.40 -13.25
CA VAL A 116 1.80 5.99 -14.48
C VAL A 116 3.27 5.62 -14.61
N ILE A 117 4.06 5.76 -13.53
CA ILE A 117 5.48 5.41 -13.55
C ILE A 117 5.65 3.93 -13.88
N ALA A 118 4.96 3.04 -13.17
CA ALA A 118 5.09 1.60 -13.39
C ALA A 118 4.65 1.18 -14.80
N SER A 119 3.50 1.66 -15.28
CA SER A 119 3.00 1.33 -16.62
C SER A 119 3.89 1.89 -17.72
N TYR A 120 4.43 3.12 -17.56
CA TYR A 120 5.36 3.70 -18.52
C TYR A 120 6.65 2.89 -18.63
N LEU A 121 7.19 2.43 -17.49
CA LEU A 121 8.37 1.55 -17.46
C LEU A 121 8.12 0.18 -18.10
N LYS A 122 6.87 -0.29 -18.19
CA LYS A 122 6.52 -1.61 -18.72
C LYS A 122 6.15 -1.60 -20.20
N ILE A 123 5.22 -0.74 -20.61
CA ILE A 123 4.59 -0.78 -21.94
C ILE A 123 4.72 0.53 -22.73
N TYR A 124 5.33 1.59 -22.17
CA TYR A 124 5.49 2.94 -22.72
C TYR A 124 4.19 3.70 -23.05
N GLU A 125 3.16 3.04 -23.57
CA GLU A 125 1.85 3.63 -23.86
C GLU A 125 0.88 3.42 -22.70
N VAL A 126 0.69 4.47 -21.89
CA VAL A 126 -0.15 4.39 -20.69
C VAL A 126 -1.58 4.82 -21.00
N ASN A 127 -2.54 3.92 -20.82
CA ASN A 127 -3.95 4.27 -20.85
C ASN A 127 -4.36 5.00 -19.55
N LEU A 128 -4.38 6.33 -19.60
CA LEU A 128 -4.69 7.17 -18.45
C LEU A 128 -6.10 6.94 -17.89
N ILE A 129 -7.06 6.51 -18.71
CA ILE A 129 -8.42 6.19 -18.25
C ILE A 129 -8.38 4.97 -17.32
N LYS A 130 -7.68 3.89 -17.73
CA LYS A 130 -7.50 2.70 -16.89
C LYS A 130 -6.80 3.07 -15.56
N VAL A 131 -5.76 3.90 -15.62
CA VAL A 131 -5.03 4.36 -14.42
C VAL A 131 -5.96 5.11 -13.45
N VAL A 132 -6.75 6.05 -13.94
CA VAL A 132 -7.68 6.84 -13.11
C VAL A 132 -8.75 5.93 -12.48
N ILE A 133 -9.27 4.96 -13.23
CA ILE A 133 -10.23 3.97 -12.69
C ILE A 133 -9.60 3.17 -11.55
N VAL A 134 -8.38 2.65 -11.74
CA VAL A 134 -7.70 1.87 -10.70
C VAL A 134 -7.40 2.74 -9.48
N ALA A 135 -6.91 3.98 -9.66
CA ALA A 135 -6.65 4.90 -8.56
C ALA A 135 -7.94 5.20 -7.76
N ALA A 136 -9.07 5.36 -8.44
CA ALA A 136 -10.37 5.55 -7.79
C ALA A 136 -10.79 4.31 -7.00
N LEU A 137 -10.61 3.10 -7.55
CA LEU A 137 -10.90 1.84 -6.85
C LEU A 137 -10.02 1.64 -5.62
N VAL A 138 -8.71 1.89 -5.74
CA VAL A 138 -7.77 1.83 -4.61
C VAL A 138 -8.21 2.80 -3.51
N THR A 139 -8.56 4.03 -3.88
CA THR A 139 -9.02 5.06 -2.93
C THR A 139 -10.34 4.66 -2.27
N ALA A 140 -11.27 4.07 -3.02
CA ALA A 140 -12.53 3.58 -2.46
C ALA A 140 -12.31 2.42 -1.47
N VAL A 141 -11.42 1.49 -1.81
CA VAL A 141 -11.02 0.39 -0.92
C VAL A 141 -10.38 0.93 0.36
N GLU A 142 -9.48 1.91 0.27
CA GLU A 142 -8.97 2.57 1.46
C GLU A 142 -10.11 3.21 2.26
N ALA A 143 -10.95 4.02 1.61
CA ALA A 143 -11.99 4.78 2.30
C ALA A 143 -12.92 3.90 3.15
N ILE A 144 -13.24 2.68 2.69
CA ILE A 144 -14.09 1.72 3.42
C ILE A 144 -13.31 0.81 4.39
N ALA A 145 -12.00 0.69 4.22
CA ALA A 145 -11.19 -0.23 5.01
C ALA A 145 -11.02 0.24 6.47
N ILE A 146 -11.03 -0.75 7.37
CA ILE A 146 -11.01 -0.58 8.82
C ILE A 146 -10.04 -1.57 9.47
N PHE A 147 -9.60 -1.27 10.69
CA PHE A 147 -8.75 -2.15 11.52
C PHE A 147 -7.47 -2.67 10.84
N GLY A 148 -6.90 -1.91 9.90
CA GLY A 148 -5.70 -2.33 9.19
C GLY A 148 -5.93 -3.18 7.95
N LEU A 149 -7.19 -3.37 7.52
CA LEU A 149 -7.53 -4.06 6.28
C LEU A 149 -7.09 -3.28 5.03
N ASP A 150 -6.86 -1.97 5.16
CA ASP A 150 -6.24 -1.11 4.15
C ASP A 150 -4.87 -1.65 3.75
N ASN A 151 -4.07 -2.11 4.74
CA ASN A 151 -2.76 -2.73 4.50
C ASN A 151 -2.80 -4.04 3.71
N ILE A 152 -3.98 -4.57 3.36
CA ILE A 152 -4.16 -5.73 2.49
C ILE A 152 -4.94 -5.33 1.23
N GLY A 153 -6.08 -4.67 1.40
CA GLY A 153 -6.98 -4.31 0.32
C GLY A 153 -6.35 -3.35 -0.68
N VAL A 154 -5.75 -2.26 -0.20
CA VAL A 154 -5.12 -1.22 -1.04
C VAL A 154 -4.05 -1.81 -1.96
N PRO A 155 -3.00 -2.50 -1.46
CA PRO A 155 -1.97 -3.07 -2.33
C PRO A 155 -2.49 -4.16 -3.26
N LEU A 156 -3.44 -5.01 -2.83
CA LEU A 156 -4.00 -6.05 -3.70
C LEU A 156 -4.81 -5.45 -4.86
N THR A 157 -5.68 -4.47 -4.58
CA THR A 157 -6.42 -3.75 -5.61
C THR A 157 -5.46 -3.03 -6.56
N ALA A 158 -4.40 -2.43 -6.04
CA ALA A 158 -3.39 -1.75 -6.84
C ALA A 158 -2.67 -2.70 -7.82
N ILE A 159 -2.21 -3.87 -7.36
CA ILE A 159 -1.49 -4.81 -8.24
C ILE A 159 -2.40 -5.45 -9.29
N ILE A 160 -3.65 -5.79 -8.92
CA ILE A 160 -4.64 -6.33 -9.88
C ILE A 160 -4.96 -5.27 -10.93
N GLY A 161 -5.17 -4.02 -10.49
CA GLY A 161 -5.41 -2.91 -11.40
C GLY A 161 -4.21 -2.62 -12.30
N TYR A 162 -2.98 -2.67 -11.78
CA TYR A 162 -1.77 -2.54 -12.60
C TYR A 162 -1.69 -3.61 -13.69
N MET A 163 -1.94 -4.89 -13.35
CA MET A 163 -1.98 -5.97 -14.33
C MET A 163 -3.02 -5.71 -15.44
N TRP A 164 -4.17 -5.13 -15.11
CA TRP A 164 -5.19 -4.74 -16.09
C TRP A 164 -4.79 -3.52 -16.93
N VAL A 165 -4.09 -2.56 -16.33
CA VAL A 165 -3.59 -1.36 -17.04
C VAL A 165 -2.56 -1.75 -18.11
N ILE A 166 -1.68 -2.72 -17.82
CA ILE A 166 -0.62 -3.14 -18.75
C ILE A 166 -1.07 -4.13 -19.83
N GLN A 167 -2.28 -4.68 -19.73
CA GLN A 167 -2.89 -5.46 -20.80
C GLN A 167 -3.36 -4.50 -21.90
N MET A 168 -2.90 -4.74 -23.14
CA MET A 168 -3.33 -4.00 -24.34
C MET A 168 -4.79 -4.26 -24.66
#